data_AF-A0A934AUI7-F1
#
_entry.id   AF-A0A934AUI7-F1
#
_cell.length_a   1.000
_cell.length_b   1.000
_cell.length_c   1.000
_cell.angle_alpha   90.00
_cell.angle_beta   90.00
_cell.angle_gamma   90.00
#
_symmetry.space_group_name_H-M   'P 1'
#
loop_
_entity.id
_entity.type
_entity.pdbx_description
1 polymer ?
#
loop_
_entity_poly.entity_id
_entity_poly.type
_entity_poly.pdbx_seq_one_letter_code
_entity_poly.pdbx_strand_id
1 'polypeptide(L)' 'MRILHVVKEEPDTTTGTIFLEQAMIDHVTIIDLRENRDYDYIVCLMESDDRVICW' A
#
# COMPACT_ATOMS: atom_id res chain seq x y z
N MET A 1 11.48 0.57 -7.27
CA MET A 1 10.89 -0.66 -6.69
C MET A 1 9.38 -0.48 -6.65
N ARG A 2 8.61 -1.57 -6.76
CA ARG A 2 7.14 -1.54 -6.60
C ARG A 2 6.80 -1.84 -5.15
N ILE A 3 6.06 -0.95 -4.50
CA ILE A 3 5.71 -1.05 -3.10
C ILE A 3 4.19 -1.02 -2.97
N LEU A 4 3.64 -2.07 -2.36
CA LEU A 4 2.24 -2.15 -1.99
C LEU A 4 2.07 -1.79 -0.51
N HIS A 5 1.29 -0.75 -0.22
CA HIS A 5 0.77 -0.49 1.12
C HIS A 5 -0.64 -1.04 1.26
N VAL A 6 -0.84 -1.86 2.28
CA VAL A 6 -2.14 -2.40 2.66
C VAL A 6 -2.56 -1.73 3.96
N VAL A 7 -3.57 -0.87 3.89
CA VAL A 7 -4.05 -0.03 5.00
C VAL A 7 -5.29 -0.69 5.61
N LYS A 8 -5.20 -1.11 6.87
CA LYS A 8 -6.32 -1.74 7.61
C LYS A 8 -7.04 -0.76 8.54
N GLU A 9 -6.34 0.28 8.95
CA GLU A 9 -6.82 1.30 9.89
C GLU A 9 -6.60 2.70 9.29
N GLU A 10 -7.16 3.74 9.91
CA GLU A 10 -6.97 5.10 9.41
C GLU A 10 -5.49 5.50 9.51
N PRO A 11 -4.82 5.81 8.38
CA PRO A 11 -3.41 6.18 8.43
C PRO A 11 -3.27 7.52 9.14
N ASP A 12 -2.37 7.57 10.13
CA ASP A 12 -2.04 8.82 10.81
C ASP A 12 -1.20 9.75 9.91
N THR A 13 -1.00 10.99 10.36
CA THR A 13 -0.21 11.99 9.62
C THR A 13 1.20 11.51 9.30
N THR A 14 1.79 10.69 10.18
CA THR A 14 3.14 10.13 9.99
C THR A 14 3.14 9.12 8.85
N THR A 15 2.18 8.21 8.86
CA THR A 15 1.99 7.17 7.85
C THR A 15 1.74 7.80 6.47
N GLY A 16 0.90 8.84 6.41
CA GLY A 16 0.69 9.61 5.19
C GLY A 16 1.96 10.29 4.66
N THR A 17 2.83 10.79 5.55
CA THR A 17 4.13 11.38 5.16
C THR A 17 5.05 10.31 4.56
N ILE A 18 5.09 9.11 5.14
CA ILE A 18 5.89 7.98 4.64
C ILE A 18 5.47 7.61 3.21
N PHE A 19 4.16 7.56 2.93
CA PHE A 19 3.66 7.25 1.58
C PHE A 19 4.12 8.28 0.55
N LEU A 20 4.05 9.56 0.91
CA LEU A 20 4.48 10.66 0.03
C LEU A 20 5.98 10.59 -0.25
N GLU A 21 6.81 10.38 0.78
CA GLU A 21 8.26 10.28 0.62
C GLU A 21 8.66 9.06 -0.23
N GLN A 22 8.02 7.90 0.00
CA GLN A 22 8.28 6.70 -0.78
C GLN A 22 7.83 6.85 -2.24
N ALA A 23 6.70 7.51 -2.49
CA ALA A 23 6.21 7.76 -3.85
C ALA A 23 7.11 8.70 -4.67
N MET A 24 8.02 9.44 -4.04
CA MET A 24 9.02 10.25 -4.76
C MET A 24 10.14 9.42 -5.39
N ILE A 25 10.35 8.19 -4.90
CA ILE A 25 11.52 7.36 -5.24
C ILE A 25 11.08 6.05 -5.91
N ASP A 26 9.92 5.53 -5.50
CA ASP A 26 9.41 4.21 -5.86
C ASP A 26 8.00 4.28 -6.46
N HIS A 27 7.58 3.19 -7.10
CA HIS A 27 6.20 3.03 -7.57
C HIS A 27 5.33 2.53 -6.42
N VAL A 28 4.54 3.41 -5.84
CA VAL A 28 3.73 3.13 -4.66
C VAL A 28 2.27 2.88 -5.03
N THR A 29 1.74 1.73 -4.62
CA THR A 29 0.32 1.36 -4.68
C THR A 29 -0.23 1.34 -3.28
N ILE A 30 -1.38 1.98 -3.03
CA ILE A 30 -2.04 1.99 -1.71
C ILE A 30 -3.42 1.35 -1.87
N ILE A 31 -3.68 0.32 -1.07
CA ILE A 31 -4.99 -0.34 -0.95
C ILE A 31 -5.52 -0.07 0.45
N ASP A 32 -6.72 0.49 0.55
CA ASP A 32 -7.47 0.59 1.80
C ASP A 32 -8.42 -0.60 1.94
N LEU A 33 -8.15 -1.51 2.87
CA LEU A 33 -8.98 -2.69 3.14
C LEU A 33 -10.33 -2.35 3.80
N ARG A 34 -10.47 -1.13 4.31
CA ARG A 34 -11.74 -0.62 4.84
C ARG A 34 -12.72 -0.35 3.71
N GLU A 35 -12.22 0.03 2.53
CA GLU A 35 -13.01 0.39 1.35
C GLU A 35 -13.02 -0.69 0.27
N ASN A 36 -11.91 -1.40 0.06
CA ASN A 36 -11.75 -2.40 -0.98
C ASN A 36 -11.37 -3.78 -0.39
N ARG A 37 -12.24 -4.76 -0.59
CA ARG A 37 -12.07 -6.15 -0.12
C ARG A 37 -12.01 -7.16 -1.26
N ASP A 38 -11.63 -6.73 -2.45
CA ASP A 38 -11.31 -7.64 -3.55
C ASP A 38 -9.98 -8.35 -3.26
N TYR A 39 -10.07 -9.43 -2.48
CA TYR A 39 -8.90 -10.18 -2.04
C TYR A 39 -8.16 -10.85 -3.20
N ASP A 40 -8.84 -11.20 -4.29
CA ASP A 40 -8.19 -11.78 -5.48
C ASP A 40 -7.30 -10.74 -6.15
N TYR A 41 -7.79 -9.51 -6.30
CA TYR A 41 -7.00 -8.38 -6.81
C TYR A 41 -5.82 -8.05 -5.88
N ILE A 42 -6.04 -8.06 -4.56
CA ILE A 42 -4.98 -7.78 -3.58
C ILE A 42 -3.88 -8.84 -3.65
N VAL A 43 -4.23 -10.12 -3.74
CA VAL A 43 -3.25 -11.20 -3.92
C VAL A 43 -2.46 -11.00 -5.22
N CYS A 44 -3.12 -10.64 -6.32
CA CYS A 44 -2.43 -10.33 -7.57
C CYS A 44 -1.42 -9.19 -7.40
N LEU A 45 -1.77 -8.12 -6.67
CA LEU A 45 -0.85 -7.02 -6.38
C LEU A 45 0.34 -7.46 -5.51
N MET A 46 0.09 -8.33 -4.53
CA MET A 46 1.16 -8.88 -3.68
C MET A 46 2.16 -9.73 -4.48
N GLU A 47 1.71 -10.41 -5.53
CA GLU A 47 2.60 -11.17 -6.43
C GLU A 47 3.40 -10.27 -7.39
N SER A 48 2.85 -9.09 -7.75
CA SER A 48 3.49 -8.18 -8.72
C SER A 48 4.42 -7.13 -8.11
N ASP A 49 4.37 -6.94 -6.79
CA ASP A 49 5.10 -5.89 -6.10
C ASP A 49 6.31 -6.44 -5.34
N ASP A 50 7.43 -5.72 -5.40
CA ASP A 50 8.71 -6.15 -4.81
C ASP A 50 8.67 -6.13 -3.28
N ARG A 51 7.80 -5.28 -2.70
CA ARG A 51 7.66 -5.11 -1.26
C ARG A 51 6.20 -4.85 -0.88
N VAL A 52 5.73 -5.53 0.16
CA VAL A 52 4.41 -5.31 0.75
C VAL A 52 4.56 -4.82 2.19
N ILE A 53 3.87 -3.75 2.55
CA ILE A 53 3.87 -3.15 3.90
C ILE A 53 2.42 -3.03 4.38
N CYS A 54 2.12 -3.62 5.52
CA CYS A 54 0.80 -3.53 6.14
C CYS A 54 0.80 -2.50 7.28
N TRP A 55 -0.26 -1.69 7.33
CA TRP A 55 -0.53 -0.70 8.37
C TRP A 55 -1.83 -1.05 9.08
#